data_AF-A0A930NRC4-F1
#
_entry.id   AF-A0A930NRC4-F1
#
_cell.length_a   1.000
_cell.length_b   1.000
_cell.length_c   1.000
_cell.angle_alpha   90.00
_cell.angle_beta   90.00
_cell.angle_gamma   90.00
#
_symmetry.space_group_name_H-M   'P 1'
#
loop_
_entity.id
_entity.type
_entity.pdbx_description
1 polymer ?
#
loop_
_entity_poly.entity_id
_entity_poly.type
_entity_poly.pdbx_seq_one_letter_code
_entity_poly.pdbx_strand_id
1 'polypeptide(L)'
;RLWRIRFMYHLGDPQDAGYFLYGVTDSPRGDKRMISHNAITDWFTGFNSKIDYQDSKYILIEYNASISEDAPTILQLRNTNGVILWTHSFELPLKIQGIIRDNQKIWFRATKDNDNTEDEDYIASLTLKEGYLKYEYKFTTKHKVPK
;
A
#
# COMPACT_ATOMS: atom_id res chain seq x y z
N ARG A 1 -5.16 7.15 11.70
CA ARG A 1 -3.80 7.35 12.27
C ARG A 1 -2.92 6.17 11.86
N LEU A 2 -1.63 6.40 11.56
CA LEU A 2 -0.64 5.33 11.44
C LEU A 2 0.13 5.17 12.75
N TRP A 3 0.37 3.92 13.14
CA TRP A 3 1.08 3.56 14.36
C TRP A 3 2.37 2.84 14.02
N ARG A 4 3.47 3.25 14.66
CA ARG A 4 4.71 2.49 14.66
C ARG A 4 4.71 1.61 15.88
N ILE A 5 4.98 0.33 15.66
CA ILE A 5 5.04 -0.66 16.73
C ILE A 5 6.40 -1.35 16.69
N ARG A 6 7.02 -1.50 17.86
CA ARG A 6 8.29 -2.23 18.04
C ARG A 6 8.01 -3.51 18.79
N PHE A 7 8.53 -4.61 18.26
CA PHE A 7 8.41 -5.94 18.85
C PHE A 7 9.76 -6.63 18.96
N MET A 8 9.87 -7.53 19.93
CA MET A 8 10.99 -8.46 20.06
C MET A 8 10.62 -9.81 19.47
N TYR A 9 11.52 -10.39 18.67
CA TYR A 9 11.45 -11.77 18.22
C TYR A 9 12.44 -12.61 19.03
N HIS A 10 12.05 -13.80 19.48
CA HIS A 10 12.98 -14.73 20.11
C HIS A 10 13.57 -15.68 19.07
N LEU A 11 14.80 -16.11 19.29
CA LEU A 11 15.45 -17.12 18.44
C LEU A 11 14.66 -18.43 18.52
N GLY A 12 14.25 -18.95 17.36
CA GLY A 12 13.48 -20.21 17.26
C GLY A 12 11.97 -20.04 17.32
N ASP A 13 11.44 -18.83 17.49
CA ASP A 13 10.00 -18.57 17.25
C ASP A 13 9.74 -18.71 15.74
N PRO A 14 8.78 -19.55 15.29
CA PRO A 14 8.24 -19.40 13.96
C PRO A 14 7.71 -17.96 13.84
N GLN A 15 7.84 -17.36 12.66
CA GLN A 15 7.29 -16.04 12.34
C GLN A 15 5.74 -16.09 12.37
N ASP A 16 5.16 -16.40 13.52
CA ASP A 16 3.73 -16.57 13.68
C ASP A 16 3.09 -15.18 13.68
N ALA A 17 2.82 -14.70 12.47
CA ALA A 17 2.16 -13.43 12.19
C ALA A 17 0.75 -13.34 12.81
N GLY A 18 0.24 -14.44 13.39
CA GLY A 18 -0.99 -14.51 14.19
C GLY A 18 -1.05 -13.50 15.35
N TYR A 19 0.08 -13.04 15.88
CA TYR A 19 0.11 -11.99 16.92
C TYR A 19 -0.55 -10.68 16.49
N PHE A 20 -0.48 -10.34 15.21
CA PHE A 20 -1.00 -9.07 14.68
C PHE A 20 -2.48 -9.14 14.27
N LEU A 21 -3.01 -10.34 14.05
CA LEU A 21 -4.34 -10.57 13.46
C LEU A 21 -5.51 -10.26 14.41
N TYR A 22 -5.29 -10.24 15.72
CA TYR A 22 -6.37 -10.12 16.72
C TYR A 22 -6.51 -8.76 17.39
N GLY A 23 -6.03 -7.71 16.72
CA GLY A 23 -6.00 -6.37 17.29
C GLY A 23 -4.89 -6.30 18.34
N VAL A 24 -3.90 -5.46 18.06
CA VAL A 24 -2.93 -5.07 19.08
C VAL A 24 -3.73 -4.29 20.13
N THR A 25 -4.25 -4.98 21.13
CA THR A 25 -4.80 -4.32 22.31
C THR A 25 -3.63 -3.77 23.11
N ASP A 26 -3.81 -2.66 23.83
CA ASP A 26 -2.81 -2.09 24.74
C ASP A 26 -2.40 -3.05 25.88
N SER A 27 -2.98 -4.26 25.90
CA SER A 27 -2.64 -5.34 26.81
C SER A 27 -1.60 -6.25 26.15
N PRO A 28 -0.37 -6.33 26.68
CA PRO A 28 0.58 -7.34 26.24
C PRO A 28 -0.05 -8.72 26.46
N ARG A 29 -0.43 -9.42 25.38
CA ARG A 29 -0.82 -10.82 25.48
C ARG A 29 0.40 -11.61 25.95
N GLY A 30 0.41 -11.96 27.24
CA GLY A 30 1.14 -13.07 27.86
C GLY A 30 2.67 -13.00 27.92
N ASP A 31 3.35 -12.50 26.90
CA ASP A 31 4.79 -12.71 26.71
C ASP A 31 5.64 -11.44 26.61
N LYS A 32 5.01 -10.26 26.68
CA LYS A 32 5.68 -8.94 26.63
C LYS A 32 6.53 -8.73 25.36
N ARG A 33 6.16 -9.32 24.22
CA ARG A 33 6.87 -9.09 22.94
C ARG A 33 6.72 -7.67 22.39
N MET A 34 5.63 -6.96 22.71
CA MET A 34 5.46 -5.55 22.33
C MET A 34 6.32 -4.66 23.23
N ILE A 35 7.34 -4.02 22.64
CA ILE A 35 8.27 -3.13 23.33
C ILE A 35 7.66 -1.72 23.44
N SER A 36 7.04 -1.23 22.37
CA SER A 36 6.45 0.11 22.33
C SER A 36 5.50 0.27 21.14
N HIS A 37 4.49 1.13 21.27
CA HIS A 37 3.67 1.62 20.17
C HIS A 37 3.54 3.14 20.29
N ASN A 38 3.67 3.85 19.17
CA ASN A 38 3.48 5.30 19.12
C ASN A 38 2.81 5.70 17.81
N ALA A 39 1.89 6.65 17.87
CA ALA A 39 1.36 7.27 16.66
C ALA A 39 2.50 8.02 15.95
N ILE A 40 2.63 7.80 14.64
CA ILE A 40 3.56 8.55 13.77
C ILE A 40 2.84 9.60 12.92
N THR A 41 1.51 9.61 12.95
CA THR A 41 0.69 10.63 12.27
C THR A 41 -0.44 11.09 13.18
N ASP A 42 -0.95 12.29 12.90
CA ASP A 42 -2.27 12.70 13.36
C ASP A 42 -3.39 11.85 12.72
N TRP A 43 -4.62 12.12 13.15
CA TRP A 43 -5.80 11.55 12.50
C TRP A 43 -5.90 12.05 11.06
N PHE A 44 -6.21 11.13 10.14
CA PHE A 44 -6.53 11.42 8.75
C PHE A 44 -7.71 10.54 8.35
N THR A 45 -8.51 11.04 7.43
CA THR A 45 -9.67 10.34 6.89
C THR A 45 -9.30 9.65 5.59
N GLY A 46 -9.69 8.39 5.47
CA GLY A 46 -9.57 7.59 4.26
C GLY A 46 -10.49 6.38 4.40
N PHE A 47 -11.06 5.94 3.28
CA PHE A 47 -11.89 4.75 3.21
C PHE A 47 -11.09 3.61 2.58
N ASN A 48 -11.46 2.35 2.88
CA ASN A 48 -10.81 1.14 2.36
C ASN A 48 -9.27 1.17 2.44
N SER A 49 -8.73 1.76 3.51
CA SER A 49 -7.31 2.08 3.59
C SER A 49 -6.45 0.84 3.85
N LYS A 50 -5.31 0.74 3.16
CA LYS A 50 -4.30 -0.29 3.39
C LYS A 50 -2.88 0.28 3.33
N ILE A 51 -1.96 -0.36 4.04
CA ILE A 51 -0.51 -0.16 3.85
C ILE A 51 -0.08 -1.14 2.77
N ASP A 52 0.29 -0.59 1.63
CA ASP A 52 0.56 -1.34 0.41
C ASP A 52 2.04 -1.64 0.23
N TYR A 53 2.88 -0.78 0.80
CA TYR A 53 4.32 -0.98 0.84
C TYR A 53 4.93 -0.31 2.06
N GLN A 54 5.96 -0.93 2.64
CA GLN A 54 6.81 -0.29 3.65
C GLN A 54 8.25 -0.81 3.58
N ASP A 55 9.20 0.07 3.85
CA ASP A 55 10.59 -0.27 4.15
C ASP A 55 11.14 0.61 5.28
N SER A 56 12.45 0.56 5.50
CA SER A 56 13.12 1.37 6.53
C SER A 56 12.95 2.90 6.36
N LYS A 57 12.57 3.38 5.17
CA LYS A 57 12.51 4.80 4.81
C LYS A 57 11.11 5.27 4.44
N TYR A 58 10.29 4.43 3.83
CA TYR A 58 9.03 4.81 3.22
C TYR A 58 7.87 3.94 3.67
N ILE A 59 6.68 4.54 3.67
CA ILE A 59 5.38 3.88 3.84
C ILE A 59 4.49 4.38 2.71
N LEU A 60 3.95 3.47 1.89
CA LEU A 60 2.94 3.78 0.89
C LEU A 60 1.59 3.31 1.42
N ILE A 61 0.64 4.24 1.47
CA ILE A 61 -0.74 3.93 1.80
C ILE A 61 -1.63 4.14 0.58
N GLU A 62 -2.61 3.25 0.41
CA GLU A 62 -3.71 3.37 -0.53
C GLU A 62 -5.01 3.58 0.26
N TYR A 63 -5.87 4.46 -0.22
CA TYR A 63 -7.20 4.68 0.32
C TYR A 63 -8.11 5.37 -0.71
N ASN A 64 -9.42 5.32 -0.50
CA ASN A 64 -10.39 6.10 -1.26
C ASN A 64 -10.76 7.40 -0.51
N ALA A 65 -11.03 8.47 -1.27
CA ALA A 65 -11.50 9.74 -0.72
C ALA A 65 -12.89 9.66 -0.08
N SER A 66 -13.74 8.76 -0.57
CA SER A 66 -15.10 8.52 -0.08
C SER A 66 -15.46 7.03 -0.14
N ILE A 67 -16.65 6.68 0.35
CA ILE A 67 -17.19 5.32 0.29
C ILE A 67 -17.84 4.98 -1.08
N SER A 68 -17.87 5.93 -2.01
CA SER A 68 -18.49 5.73 -3.32
C SER A 68 -17.76 4.65 -4.12
N GLU A 69 -18.50 3.86 -4.90
CA GLU A 69 -17.91 2.80 -5.74
C GLU A 69 -16.96 3.37 -6.81
N ASP A 70 -17.24 4.57 -7.30
CA ASP A 70 -16.44 5.32 -8.27
C ASP A 70 -15.39 6.24 -7.61
N ALA A 71 -15.20 6.14 -6.30
CA ALA A 71 -14.28 7.02 -5.58
C ALA A 71 -12.83 6.82 -6.08
N PRO A 72 -12.13 7.91 -6.45
CA PRO A 72 -10.73 7.86 -6.83
C PRO A 72 -9.86 7.07 -5.85
N THR A 73 -9.01 6.21 -6.40
CA THR A 73 -7.92 5.61 -5.63
C THR A 73 -6.87 6.69 -5.34
N ILE A 74 -6.49 6.85 -4.08
CA ILE A 74 -5.44 7.77 -3.64
C ILE A 74 -4.25 6.97 -3.14
N LEU A 75 -3.07 7.29 -3.65
CA LEU A 75 -1.80 6.86 -3.08
C LEU A 75 -1.13 8.01 -2.35
N GLN A 76 -0.56 7.70 -1.20
CA GLN A 76 0.20 8.68 -0.44
C GLN A 76 1.48 8.06 0.08
N LEU A 77 2.61 8.63 -0.34
CA LEU A 77 3.91 8.24 0.16
C LEU A 77 4.25 9.07 1.39
N ARG A 78 4.67 8.39 2.44
CA ARG A 78 5.16 8.99 3.67
C ARG A 78 6.56 8.48 3.97
N ASN A 79 7.33 9.26 4.73
CA ASN A 79 8.50 8.68 5.39
C ASN A 79 8.06 7.85 6.60
N THR A 80 8.98 7.07 7.18
CA THR A 80 8.66 6.24 8.35
C THR A 80 8.29 7.03 9.60
N ASN A 81 8.59 8.34 9.65
CA ASN A 81 8.13 9.25 10.71
C ASN A 81 6.73 9.83 10.45
N GLY A 82 6.05 9.37 9.40
CA GLY A 82 4.67 9.75 9.07
C GLY A 82 4.53 11.05 8.30
N VAL A 83 5.62 11.75 7.96
CA VAL A 83 5.57 12.97 7.14
C VAL A 83 5.15 12.60 5.72
N ILE A 84 4.15 13.32 5.18
CA ILE A 84 3.72 13.18 3.78
C ILE A 84 4.81 13.70 2.87
N LEU A 85 5.25 12.84 1.95
CA LEU A 85 6.19 13.21 0.88
C LEU A 85 5.43 13.67 -0.35
N TRP A 86 4.38 12.95 -0.73
CA TRP A 86 3.43 13.36 -1.76
C TRP A 86 2.11 12.59 -1.61
N THR A 87 1.05 13.14 -2.23
CA THR A 87 -0.27 12.50 -2.38
C THR A 87 -0.64 12.56 -3.85
N HIS A 88 -1.09 11.43 -4.42
CA HIS A 88 -1.52 11.34 -5.80
C HIS A 88 -2.88 10.66 -5.88
N SER A 89 -3.82 11.30 -6.56
CA SER A 89 -5.15 10.76 -6.83
C SER A 89 -5.21 10.35 -8.29
N PHE A 90 -5.75 9.18 -8.56
CA PHE A 90 -6.01 8.75 -9.93
C PHE A 90 -7.37 9.27 -10.41
N GLU A 91 -7.50 9.54 -11.70
CA GLU A 91 -8.76 10.02 -12.29
C GLU A 91 -9.85 8.95 -12.31
N LEU A 92 -9.45 7.68 -12.34
CA LEU A 92 -10.34 6.52 -12.36
C LEU A 92 -9.94 5.54 -11.25
N PRO A 93 -10.89 4.75 -10.71
CA PRO A 93 -10.57 3.67 -9.78
C PRO A 93 -9.49 2.76 -10.37
N LEU A 94 -8.42 2.58 -9.61
CA LEU A 94 -7.27 1.77 -10.01
C LEU A 94 -7.07 0.68 -8.96
N LYS A 95 -7.13 -0.59 -9.38
CA LYS A 95 -6.75 -1.71 -8.53
C LYS A 95 -5.24 -1.89 -8.61
N ILE A 96 -4.57 -1.87 -7.46
CA ILE A 96 -3.12 -1.96 -7.39
C ILE A 96 -2.70 -3.24 -6.68
N GLN A 97 -1.72 -3.94 -7.26
CA GLN A 97 -1.18 -5.19 -6.72
C GLN A 97 0.33 -5.29 -6.96
N GLY A 98 1.00 -6.15 -6.18
CA GLY A 98 2.40 -6.52 -6.43
C GLY A 98 3.37 -5.35 -6.34
N ILE A 99 3.30 -4.59 -5.24
CA ILE A 99 4.07 -3.36 -5.09
C ILE A 99 5.49 -3.67 -4.62
N ILE A 100 6.47 -3.15 -5.35
CA ILE A 100 7.89 -3.24 -4.99
C ILE A 100 8.56 -1.88 -5.17
N ARG A 101 9.59 -1.59 -4.39
CA ARG A 101 10.45 -0.42 -4.62
C ARG A 101 11.76 -0.88 -5.24
N ASP A 102 12.14 -0.24 -6.33
CA ASP A 102 13.49 -0.32 -6.87
C ASP A 102 14.05 1.09 -7.07
N ASN A 103 15.21 1.35 -6.47
CA ASN A 103 15.87 2.65 -6.53
C ASN A 103 14.92 3.83 -6.24
N GLN A 104 14.74 4.73 -7.21
CA GLN A 104 13.91 5.94 -7.13
C GLN A 104 12.46 5.73 -7.59
N LYS A 105 12.02 4.49 -7.77
CA LYS A 105 10.69 4.15 -8.25
C LYS A 105 9.99 3.12 -7.36
N ILE A 106 8.68 3.24 -7.30
CA ILE A 106 7.77 2.20 -6.82
C ILE A 106 7.10 1.62 -8.05
N TRP A 107 7.15 0.31 -8.21
CA TRP A 107 6.57 -0.46 -9.30
C TRP A 107 5.38 -1.25 -8.80
N PHE A 108 4.36 -1.40 -9.63
CA PHE A 108 3.17 -2.16 -9.30
C PHE A 108 2.41 -2.59 -10.55
N ARG A 109 1.60 -3.64 -10.40
CA ARG A 109 0.55 -3.94 -11.36
C ARG A 109 -0.63 -3.02 -11.10
N ALA A 110 -1.16 -2.43 -12.15
CA ALA A 110 -2.34 -1.60 -12.12
C ALA A 110 -3.40 -2.18 -13.05
N THR A 111 -4.60 -2.41 -12.53
CA THR A 111 -5.77 -2.76 -13.34
C THR A 111 -6.72 -1.59 -13.32
N LYS A 112 -7.03 -1.09 -14.52
CA LYS A 112 -8.01 -0.05 -14.73
C LYS A 112 -9.33 -0.75 -15.07
N ASP A 113 -10.28 -0.69 -14.14
CA ASP A 113 -11.63 -1.19 -14.37
C ASP A 113 -12.33 -0.27 -15.37
N ASN A 114 -12.93 -0.85 -16.41
CA ASN A 114 -13.71 -0.09 -17.38
C ASN A 114 -15.14 -0.64 -17.43
N ASP A 115 -16.13 0.16 -17.04
CA ASP A 115 -17.55 -0.28 -17.01
C ASP A 115 -18.08 -0.72 -18.38
N ASN A 116 -17.49 -0.23 -19.47
CA ASN A 116 -17.99 -0.40 -20.84
C ASN A 116 -17.07 -1.25 -21.73
N THR A 117 -15.89 -1.68 -21.26
CA THR A 117 -14.91 -2.43 -22.05
C THR A 117 -14.17 -3.44 -21.19
N GLU A 118 -13.34 -4.29 -21.81
CA GLU A 118 -12.41 -5.13 -21.04
C GLU A 118 -11.53 -4.27 -20.11
N ASP A 119 -11.26 -4.79 -18.91
CA ASP A 119 -10.31 -4.20 -17.98
C ASP A 119 -8.91 -4.15 -18.61
N GLU A 120 -8.18 -3.08 -18.30
CA GLU A 120 -6.84 -2.87 -18.84
C GLU A 120 -5.78 -3.08 -17.75
N ASP A 121 -4.91 -4.07 -17.98
CA ASP A 121 -3.81 -4.41 -17.08
C ASP A 121 -2.50 -3.75 -17.50
N TYR A 122 -1.78 -3.20 -16.54
CA TYR A 122 -0.51 -2.51 -16.74
C TYR A 122 0.55 -2.91 -15.71
N ILE A 123 1.81 -2.77 -16.08
CA ILE A 123 2.88 -2.46 -15.14
C ILE A 123 3.05 -0.94 -15.12
N ALA A 124 2.94 -0.36 -13.94
CA ALA A 124 3.10 1.07 -13.72
C ALA A 124 4.21 1.34 -12.71
N SER A 125 4.72 2.58 -12.73
CA SER A 125 5.65 3.06 -11.73
C SER A 125 5.34 4.48 -11.26
N LEU A 126 5.73 4.78 -10.03
CA LEU A 126 5.69 6.11 -9.41
C LEU A 126 7.10 6.53 -9.01
N THR A 127 7.47 7.79 -9.29
CA THR A 127 8.73 8.34 -8.79
C THR A 127 8.65 8.63 -7.29
N LEU A 128 9.71 8.33 -6.53
CA LEU A 128 9.73 8.63 -5.09
C LEU A 128 9.68 10.12 -4.78
N LYS A 129 10.28 10.96 -5.64
CA LYS A 129 10.41 12.39 -5.40
C LYS A 129 9.08 13.14 -5.52
N GLU A 130 8.32 12.84 -6.58
CA GLU A 130 7.15 13.65 -6.96
C GLU A 130 5.87 12.83 -7.13
N GLY A 131 5.95 11.49 -7.04
CA GLY A 131 4.80 10.63 -7.27
C GLY A 131 4.33 10.64 -8.73
N TYR A 132 5.23 10.89 -9.68
CA TYR A 132 4.87 10.91 -11.10
C TYR A 132 4.55 9.49 -11.58
N LEU A 133 3.31 9.29 -12.02
CA LEU A 133 2.83 8.02 -12.56
C LEU A 133 3.28 7.83 -14.01
N LYS A 134 3.79 6.63 -14.30
CA LYS A 134 4.03 6.18 -15.67
C LYS A 134 3.52 4.76 -15.86
N TYR A 135 2.69 4.54 -16.88
CA TYR A 135 2.34 3.21 -17.38
C TYR A 135 3.48 2.71 -18.26
N GLU A 136 4.26 1.77 -17.74
CA GLU A 136 5.51 1.30 -18.36
C GLU A 136 5.26 0.17 -19.36
N TYR A 137 4.22 -0.65 -19.13
CA TYR A 137 3.82 -1.74 -20.01
C TYR A 137 2.31 -1.98 -19.91
N LYS A 138 1.67 -2.30 -21.05
CA LYS A 138 0.26 -2.74 -21.11
C LYS A 138 0.23 -4.21 -21.48
N PHE A 139 -0.46 -5.03 -20.68
CA PHE A 139 -0.67 -6.44 -21.00
C PHE A 139 -1.67 -6.57 -22.16
N THR A 140 -1.42 -7.54 -23.05
CA THR A 140 -2.38 -7.88 -24.10
C THR A 140 -3.44 -8.84 -23.57
N THR A 141 -4.72 -8.55 -23.80
CA THR A 141 -5.82 -9.46 -23.48
C THR A 141 -6.08 -10.46 -24.63
N LYS A 142 -5.47 -10.25 -25.79
CA LYS A 142 -5.64 -11.09 -26.99
C LYS A 142 -4.34 -11.81 -27.33
N HIS A 143 -4.39 -13.14 -27.29
CA HIS A 143 -3.32 -14.00 -27.77
C HIS A 143 -3.80 -14.77 -29.01
N LYS A 144 -3.11 -14.60 -30.14
CA LYS A 144 -3.27 -15.51 -31.27
C LYS A 144 -2.39 -16.72 -31.02
N VAL A 145 -2.99 -17.87 -30.75
CA VAL A 145 -2.26 -19.15 -30.79
C VAL A 145 -2.00 -19.48 -32.26
N PRO A 146 -0.75 -19.58 -32.73
CA PRO A 146 -0.46 -20.06 -34.07
C PRO A 146 -1.05 -21.47 -34.22
N LYS A 147 -1.79 -21.71 -35.30
CA LYS A 147 -2.24 -23.06 -35.69
C LYS A 147 -1.10 -23.84 -36.31
#